data_AF-A0A0F9GTG3-F1
#
_entry.id   AF-A0A0F9GTG3-F1
#
_cell.length_a   1.000
_cell.length_b   1.000
_cell.length_c   1.000
_cell.angle_alpha   90.00
_cell.angle_beta   90.00
_cell.angle_gamma   90.00
#
_symmetry.space_group_name_H-M   'P 1'
#
loop_
_entity.id
_entity.type
_entity.pdbx_description
1 polymer ?
#
loop_
_entity_poly.entity_id
_entity_poly.type
_entity_poly.pdbx_seq_one_letter_code
_entity_poly.pdbx_strand_id
1 'polypeptide(L)' 'MAEEKRKMRVGDILLEEGIVTEEQLEEALEFQKSEETPLPLGEVCINLKLISRSDLRRLLRKYQAN' A
#
# COMPACT_ATOMS: atom_id res chain seq x y z
N MET A 1 -17.76 20.45 10.22
CA MET A 1 -17.43 19.02 10.30
C MET A 1 -17.50 18.50 8.88
N ALA A 2 -16.34 18.39 8.21
CA ALA A 2 -16.26 17.95 6.83
C ALA A 2 -15.82 16.48 6.84
N GLU A 3 -16.73 15.59 6.45
CA GLU A 3 -16.36 14.22 6.11
C GLU A 3 -15.56 14.28 4.81
N GLU A 4 -14.24 14.43 4.93
CA GLU A 4 -13.34 14.12 3.82
C GLU A 4 -13.58 12.65 3.47
N LYS A 5 -14.05 12.40 2.24
CA LYS A 5 -13.96 11.08 1.60
C LYS A 5 -12.51 10.61 1.73
N ARG A 6 -12.22 9.83 2.78
CA ARG A 6 -10.92 9.20 3.00
C ARG A 6 -10.71 8.27 1.82
N LYS A 7 -9.98 8.73 0.80
CA LYS A 7 -9.32 7.82 -0.13
C LYS A 7 -8.43 6.94 0.73
N MET A 8 -8.87 5.70 0.97
CA MET A 8 -8.08 4.72 1.71
C MET A 8 -6.73 4.61 1.01
N ARG A 9 -5.65 4.73 1.80
CA ARG A 9 -4.30 4.63 1.25
C ARG A 9 -4.03 3.15 0.95
N VAL A 10 -3.19 2.89 -0.05
CA VAL A 10 -2.82 1.51 -0.43
C VAL A 10 -2.23 0.76 0.77
N GLY A 11 -1.46 1.43 1.64
CA GLY A 11 -0.92 0.83 2.86
C GLY A 11 -2.00 0.34 3.81
N ASP A 12 -3.00 1.18 4.09
CA ASP A 12 -4.12 0.83 4.98
C ASP A 12 -4.91 -0.35 4.41
N ILE A 13 -5.16 -0.34 3.10
CA ILE A 13 -5.86 -1.43 2.39
C ILE A 13 -5.08 -2.75 2.49
N LEU A 14 -3.76 -2.70 2.31
CA LEU A 14 -2.90 -3.88 2.38
C LEU A 14 -2.91 -4.50 3.79
N LEU A 15 -2.95 -3.64 4.81
CA LEU A 15 -3.02 -4.06 6.21
C LEU A 15 -4.40 -4.65 6.55
N GLU A 16 -5.48 -3.96 6.16
CA GLU A 16 -6.86 -4.41 6.40
C GLU A 16 -7.19 -5.74 5.71
N GLU A 17 -6.66 -5.97 4.51
CA GLU A 17 -6.83 -7.23 3.78
C GLU A 17 -5.90 -8.34 4.29
N GLY A 18 -5.04 -8.06 5.29
CA GLY A 18 -4.11 -9.02 5.87
C GLY A 18 -3.01 -9.48 4.91
N ILE A 19 -2.72 -8.66 3.89
CA ILE A 19 -1.72 -8.97 2.86
C ILE A 19 -0.31 -8.62 3.34
N VAL A 20 -0.20 -7.58 4.17
CA VAL A 20 1.03 -7.21 4.89
C VAL A 20 0.72 -7.08 6.37
N THR A 21 1.70 -7.30 7.23
CA THR A 21 1.62 -6.98 8.66
C THR A 21 1.96 -5.51 8.92
N GLU A 22 1.68 -5.02 10.13
CA GLU A 22 2.09 -3.66 10.55
C GLU A 22 3.60 -3.48 10.42
N GLU A 23 4.38 -4.48 10.86
CA GLU A 23 5.84 -4.49 10.78
C GLU A 23 6.34 -4.41 9.32
N GLN A 24 5.74 -5.18 8.42
CA GLN A 24 6.09 -5.17 6.98
C GLN A 24 5.67 -3.87 6.29
N LEU A 25 4.55 -3.28 6.72
CA LEU A 25 4.10 -1.98 6.24
C LEU A 25 5.05 -0.88 6.69
N GLU A 26 5.52 -0.95 7.94
CA GLU A 26 6.50 -0.02 8.50
C GLU A 26 7.84 -0.13 7.78
N GLU A 27 8.35 -1.35 7.56
CA GLU A 27 9.55 -1.59 6.74
C GLU A 27 9.41 -1.00 5.33
N ALA A 28 8.26 -1.19 4.69
CA ALA A 28 7.99 -0.62 3.38
C ALA A 28 7.96 0.91 3.37
N LEU A 29 7.45 1.53 4.45
CA LEU A 29 7.43 2.99 4.62
C LEU A 29 8.82 3.54 4.89
N GLU A 30 9.64 2.85 5.68
CA GLU A 30 11.03 3.24 5.92
C GLU A 30 11.85 3.13 4.64
N PHE A 31 11.72 2.03 3.90
CA PHE A 31 12.36 1.86 2.60
C PHE A 31 11.95 2.96 1.62
N GLN A 32 10.66 3.29 1.55
CA GLN A 32 10.18 4.38 0.70
C GLN A 32 10.81 5.74 1.07
N LYS A 33 11.01 6.01 2.36
CA LYS A 33 11.62 7.25 2.85
C LYS A 33 13.13 7.31 2.62
N SER A 34 13.82 6.17 2.61
CA SER A 34 15.26 6.12 2.38
C SER A 34 15.66 6.29 0.91
N GLU A 35 14.75 6.01 -0.02
CA GLU A 35 15.01 6.15 -1.45
C GLU A 35 15.01 7.63 -1.89
N GLU A 36 16.02 8.04 -2.67
CA GLU A 36 16.09 9.39 -3.25
C GLU A 36 14.90 9.70 -4.18
N THR A 37 14.34 8.66 -4.81
CA THR A 37 13.14 8.75 -5.66
C THR A 37 12.04 7.88 -5.07
N PRO A 38 11.11 8.45 -4.27
CA PRO A 38 10.08 7.69 -3.59
C PRO A 38 9.12 7.04 -4.59
N LEU A 39 9.14 5.71 -4.64
CA LEU A 39 8.15 4.93 -5.40
C LEU A 39 6.82 4.88 -4.62
N PRO A 40 5.67 4.71 -5.31
CA PRO A 40 4.40 4.46 -4.64
C PRO A 40 4.48 3.24 -3.71
N LEU A 41 3.80 3.29 -2.57
CA LEU A 41 3.90 2.24 -1.55
C LEU A 41 3.56 0.84 -2.11
N GLY A 42 2.59 0.74 -3.01
CA GLY A 42 2.26 -0.52 -3.69
C GLY A 42 3.43 -1.10 -4.51
N GLU A 43 4.24 -0.24 -5.14
CA GLU A 43 5.41 -0.64 -5.91
C GLU A 43 6.57 -1.03 -4.99
N VAL A 44 6.73 -0.31 -3.87
CA VAL A 44 7.69 -0.68 -2.81
C VAL A 44 7.35 -2.06 -2.24
N CYS A 45 6.08 -2.34 -1.94
CA CYS A 45 5.65 -3.65 -1.47
C CYS A 45 5.93 -4.77 -2.48
N ILE A 46 5.90 -4.48 -3.79
CA ILE A 46 6.30 -5.45 -4.82
C ILE A 46 7.82 -5.66 -4.82
N ASN A 47 8.60 -4.59 -4.71
CA ASN A 47 10.07 -4.66 -4.68
C ASN A 47 10.58 -5.43 -3.45
N LEU A 48 9.93 -5.23 -2.30
CA LEU A 48 10.18 -5.97 -1.07
C LEU A 48 9.62 -7.41 -1.11
N LYS A 49 9.02 -7.83 -2.23
CA LYS A 49 8.39 -9.14 -2.43
C LYS A 49 7.31 -9.49 -1.39
N LEU A 50 6.75 -8.47 -0.75
CA LEU A 50 5.62 -8.62 0.18
C LEU A 50 4.34 -8.99 -0.58
N ILE A 51 4.17 -8.42 -1.78
CA ILE A 51 2.99 -8.63 -2.63
C ILE A 51 3.36 -8.83 -4.10
N SER A 52 2.50 -9.50 -4.87
CA SER A 52 2.65 -9.56 -6.32
C SER A 52 1.94 -8.39 -7.03
N ARG A 53 2.39 -8.05 -8.25
CA ARG A 53 1.66 -7.12 -9.14
C ARG A 53 0.21 -7.53 -9.38
N SER A 54 -0.09 -8.82 -9.30
CA SER A 54 -1.46 -9.37 -9.43
C SER A 54 -2.31 -8.99 -8.22
N ASP A 55 -1.75 -9.12 -7.01
CA ASP A 55 -2.44 -8.76 -5.76
C ASP A 55 -2.70 -7.26 -5.69
N LEU A 56 -1.68 -6.44 -6.00
CA LEU A 56 -1.84 -4.99 -6.06
C LEU A 56 -2.95 -4.58 -7.05
N ARG A 57 -2.98 -5.16 -8.25
CA ARG A 57 -4.04 -4.88 -9.23
C ARG A 57 -5.42 -5.36 -8.78
N ARG A 58 -5.51 -6.48 -8.06
CA ARG A 58 -6.76 -6.97 -7.48
C ARG A 58 -7.29 -5.98 -6.45
N LEU A 59 -6.44 -5.52 -5.54
CA LEU A 59 -6.77 -4.53 -4.52
C LEU A 59 -7.17 -3.20 -5.13
N LEU A 60 -6.34 -2.63 -6.03
CA LEU A 60 -6.63 -1.35 -6.65
C LEU A 60 -7.98 -1.37 -7.38
N ARG A 61 -8.33 -2.45 -8.07
CA ARG A 61 -9.66 -2.58 -8.68
C ARG A 61 -10.80 -2.65 -7.67
N LYS A 62 -10.61 -3.37 -6.57
CA LYS A 62 -11.60 -3.51 -5.50
C LYS A 62 -11.88 -2.16 -4.80
N TYR A 63 -10.86 -1.32 -4.64
CA TYR A 63 -10.96 -0.08 -3.85
C TYR A 63 -10.99 1.23 -4.69
N GLN A 64 -10.58 1.23 -5.97
CA GLN A 64 -10.77 2.38 -6.89
C GLN A 64 -12.16 2.44 -7.54
N ALA A 65 -12.95 1.37 -7.42
CA ALA A 65 -14.30 1.29 -8.01
C ALA A 65 -15.41 1.89 -7.11
N ASN A 66 -15.04 2.68 -6.09
CA ASN A 66 -15.97 3.35 -5.15
C ASN A 66 -15.82 4.88 -5.18
#